data_AF-A0A8T4SHZ7-F1
#
_entry.id   AF-A0A8T4SHZ7-F1
#
_cell.length_a   1.000
_cell.length_b   1.000
_cell.length_c   1.000
_cell.angle_alpha   90.00
_cell.angle_beta   90.00
_cell.angle_gamma   90.00
#
_symmetry.space_group_name_H-M   'P 1'
#
loop_
_entity.id
_entity.type
_entity.pdbx_description
1 polymer ?
#
loop_
_entity_poly.entity_id
_entity_poly.type
_entity_poly.pdbx_seq_one_letter_code
_entity_poly.pdbx_strand_id
1 'polypeptide(L)'
;MDSLNNGKEELPFVARRKLISAGGSVLIALPAEWLKQKDLKKGDSVILVANGNLQIFKDNPDVVRNIKSSLSELNRSVSDDNLIVAEGNTKR
;
A
#
# COMPACT_ATOMS: atom_id res chain seq x y z
N MET A 1 -9.47 -7.41 -38.56
CA MET A 1 -9.53 -8.47 -37.54
C MET A 1 -8.85 -7.90 -36.32
N ASP A 2 -9.59 -7.11 -35.56
CA ASP A 2 -9.08 -6.41 -34.39
C ASP A 2 -9.27 -7.29 -33.16
N SER A 3 -8.16 -7.79 -32.63
CA SER A 3 -8.13 -8.55 -31.39
C SER A 3 -8.40 -7.60 -30.23
N LEU A 4 -9.64 -7.59 -29.73
CA LEU A 4 -9.99 -7.00 -28.45
C LEU A 4 -9.25 -7.75 -27.33
N ASN A 5 -8.13 -7.16 -26.90
CA ASN A 5 -7.41 -7.60 -25.72
C ASN A 5 -8.25 -7.20 -24.50
N ASN A 6 -9.21 -8.04 -24.14
CA ASN A 6 -10.04 -7.89 -22.95
C ASN A 6 -9.12 -8.05 -21.72
N GLY A 7 -8.55 -6.95 -21.24
CA GLY A 7 -7.85 -6.87 -19.98
C GLY A 7 -8.82 -7.28 -18.87
N LYS A 8 -8.78 -8.56 -18.49
CA LYS A 8 -9.52 -9.05 -17.33
C LYS A 8 -8.93 -8.35 -16.11
N GLU A 9 -9.58 -7.31 -15.64
CA GLU A 9 -9.31 -6.75 -14.32
C GLU A 9 -9.49 -7.88 -13.31
N GLU A 10 -8.40 -8.31 -12.68
CA GLU A 10 -8.46 -9.33 -11.64
C GLU A 10 -9.26 -8.76 -10.46
N LEU A 11 -10.39 -9.42 -10.16
CA LEU A 11 -11.23 -9.03 -9.03
C LEU A 11 -10.41 -9.06 -7.73
N PRO A 12 -10.63 -8.10 -6.81
CA PRO A 12 -9.89 -8.04 -5.56
C PRO A 12 -10.17 -9.28 -4.71
N PHE A 13 -9.10 -9.95 -4.27
CA PHE A 13 -9.20 -11.08 -3.36
C PHE A 13 -9.40 -10.59 -1.92
N VAL A 14 -10.52 -10.97 -1.30
CA VAL A 14 -10.84 -10.64 0.09
C VAL A 14 -10.89 -11.91 0.93
N ALA A 15 -10.05 -11.99 1.97
CA ALA A 15 -10.12 -13.07 2.95
C ALA A 15 -9.86 -12.58 4.38
N ARG A 16 -10.68 -13.07 5.32
CA ARG A 16 -10.43 -12.87 6.75
C ARG A 16 -9.30 -13.79 7.21
N ARG A 17 -8.29 -13.23 7.87
CA ARG A 17 -7.16 -13.97 8.46
C ARG A 17 -7.03 -13.61 9.93
N LYS A 18 -6.43 -14.52 10.70
CA LYS A 18 -6.05 -14.30 12.09
C LYS A 18 -4.55 -14.06 12.18
N LEU A 19 -4.15 -13.21 13.12
CA LEU A 19 -2.77 -13.14 13.56
C LEU A 19 -2.45 -14.39 14.38
N ILE A 20 -1.28 -14.96 14.14
CA ILE A 20 -0.82 -16.20 14.78
C ILE A 20 0.50 -15.89 15.48
N SER A 21 0.64 -16.31 16.72
CA SER A 21 1.93 -16.25 17.43
C SER A 21 2.76 -17.49 17.10
N ALA A 22 4.00 -17.28 16.68
CA ALA A 22 4.96 -18.37 16.46
C ALA A 22 6.32 -17.95 17.01
N GLY A 23 6.80 -18.66 18.03
CA GLY A 23 7.95 -18.23 18.80
C GLY A 23 7.71 -16.86 19.45
N GLY A 24 8.68 -15.95 19.31
CA GLY A 24 8.60 -14.56 19.81
C GLY A 24 7.99 -13.55 18.83
N SER A 25 7.36 -14.01 17.74
CA SER A 25 6.86 -13.12 16.67
C SER A 25 5.38 -13.34 16.36
N VAL A 26 4.75 -12.30 15.79
CA VAL A 26 3.39 -12.33 15.28
C VAL A 26 3.43 -12.49 13.76
N LEU A 27 2.67 -13.45 13.24
CA LEU A 27 2.60 -13.80 11.83
C LEU A 27 1.18 -13.62 11.30
N ILE A 28 1.08 -13.32 10.00
CA ILE A 28 -0.16 -13.41 9.24
C ILE A 28 0.06 -14.31 8.01
N ALA A 29 -0.78 -15.33 7.86
CA ALA A 29 -0.69 -16.21 6.71
C ALA A 29 -1.29 -15.53 5.46
N LEU A 30 -0.44 -15.31 4.45
CA LEU A 30 -0.87 -14.78 3.17
C LEU A 30 -1.59 -15.87 2.34
N PRO A 31 -2.64 -15.54 1.58
CA PRO A 31 -3.34 -16.50 0.73
C PRO A 31 -2.43 -17.11 -0.33
N ALA A 32 -2.47 -18.44 -0.49
CA ALA A 32 -1.64 -19.14 -1.47
C ALA A 32 -1.89 -18.68 -2.92
N GLU A 33 -3.14 -18.42 -3.29
CA GLU A 33 -3.48 -17.94 -4.63
C GLU A 33 -2.93 -16.53 -4.90
N TRP A 34 -2.95 -15.66 -3.90
CA TRP A 34 -2.35 -14.33 -4.02
C TRP A 34 -0.82 -14.42 -4.21
N LEU A 35 -0.16 -15.32 -3.49
CA LEU A 35 1.28 -15.57 -3.67
C LEU A 35 1.60 -16.04 -5.10
N LYS A 36 0.78 -16.94 -5.67
CA LYS A 36 0.93 -17.40 -7.06
C LYS A 36 0.74 -16.25 -8.06
N GLN A 37 -0.30 -15.45 -7.89
CA GLN A 37 -0.58 -14.29 -8.75
C GLN A 37 0.56 -13.27 -8.74
N LYS A 38 1.24 -13.10 -7.60
CA LYS A 38 2.38 -12.19 -7.47
C LYS A 38 3.72 -12.85 -7.76
N ASP A 39 3.74 -14.13 -8.13
CA ASP A 39 4.97 -14.89 -8.33
C ASP A 39 5.93 -14.73 -7.12
N LEU A 40 5.39 -15.01 -5.93
CA LEU A 40 6.10 -14.97 -4.66
C LEU A 40 6.27 -16.38 -4.10
N LYS A 41 7.49 -16.70 -3.68
CA LYS A 41 7.84 -17.96 -3.03
C LYS A 41 8.53 -17.74 -1.68
N LYS A 42 8.68 -18.84 -0.93
CA LYS A 42 9.41 -18.82 0.35
C LYS A 42 10.83 -18.29 0.12
N GLY A 43 11.21 -17.30 0.93
CA GLY A 43 12.54 -16.66 0.87
C GLY A 43 12.58 -15.38 0.04
N ASP A 44 11.53 -15.07 -0.72
CA ASP A 44 11.45 -13.79 -1.44
C ASP A 44 11.25 -12.62 -0.47
N SER A 45 11.78 -11.46 -0.86
CA SER A 45 11.56 -10.20 -0.15
C SER A 45 10.25 -9.54 -0.58
N VAL A 46 9.63 -8.84 0.37
CA VAL A 46 8.41 -8.06 0.15
C VAL A 46 8.54 -6.70 0.82
N ILE A 47 7.83 -5.72 0.29
CA ILE A 47 7.74 -4.39 0.88
C ILE A 47 6.42 -4.31 1.65
N LEU A 48 6.51 -3.94 2.93
CA LEU A 48 5.37 -3.66 3.79
C LEU A 48 5.22 -2.15 3.96
N VAL A 49 4.05 -1.61 3.63
CA VAL A 49 3.68 -0.21 3.90
C VAL A 49 2.58 -0.21 4.95
N ALA A 50 2.76 0.61 5.98
CA ALA A 50 1.81 0.78 7.07
C ALA A 50 1.44 2.27 7.21
N ASN A 51 0.24 2.65 6.75
CA ASN A 51 -0.27 4.03 6.85
C ASN A 51 -1.76 4.08 7.25
N GLY A 52 -2.18 3.18 8.15
CA GLY A 52 -3.58 2.99 8.56
C GLY A 52 -4.19 1.71 8.00
N ASN A 53 -3.70 1.24 6.86
CA ASN A 53 -3.84 -0.15 6.41
C ASN A 53 -2.45 -0.77 6.16
N LEU A 54 -2.39 -2.12 6.18
CA LEU A 54 -1.20 -2.86 5.77
C LEU A 54 -1.30 -3.21 4.29
N GLN A 55 -0.32 -2.77 3.51
CA GLN A 55 -0.21 -3.07 2.10
C GLN A 55 1.08 -3.84 1.85
N ILE A 56 1.00 -4.92 1.09
CA ILE A 56 2.12 -5.81 0.81
C ILE A 56 2.36 -5.84 -0.68
N PHE A 57 3.59 -5.56 -1.07
CA PHE A 57 4.02 -5.55 -2.46
C PHE A 57 5.19 -6.51 -2.66
N LYS A 58 5.30 -7.08 -3.87
CA LYS A 58 6.53 -7.75 -4.29
C LYS A 58 7.67 -6.74 -4.26
N ASP A 59 8.82 -7.15 -3.72
CA ASP A 59 9.97 -6.27 -3.67
C ASP A 59 10.46 -5.94 -5.08
N ASN A 60 10.30 -4.68 -5.44
CA ASN A 60 10.69 -4.11 -6.72
C ASN A 60 11.20 -2.68 -6.46
N PRO A 61 12.43 -2.34 -6.88
CA PRO A 61 13.01 -1.01 -6.67
C PRO A 61 12.14 0.13 -7.18
N ASP A 62 11.46 -0.06 -8.31
CA ASP A 62 10.59 0.96 -8.90
C ASP A 62 9.34 1.19 -8.04
N VAL A 63 8.80 0.12 -7.47
CA VAL A 63 7.65 0.18 -6.54
C VAL A 63 8.05 0.95 -5.28
N VAL A 64 9.24 0.68 -4.71
CA VAL A 64 9.75 1.43 -3.55
C VAL A 64 9.86 2.92 -3.86
N ARG A 65 10.45 3.27 -5.01
CA ARG A 65 10.64 4.66 -5.43
C ARG A 65 9.32 5.38 -5.60
N ASN A 66 8.34 4.74 -6.24
CA ASN A 66 7.02 5.30 -6.46
C ASN A 66 6.28 5.51 -5.14
N ILE A 67 6.28 4.51 -4.25
CA ILE A 67 5.66 4.62 -2.92
C ILE A 67 6.28 5.77 -2.12
N LYS A 68 7.62 5.87 -2.10
CA LYS A 68 8.31 6.97 -1.40
C LYS A 68 7.93 8.34 -1.97
N SER A 69 7.81 8.44 -3.29
CA SER A 69 7.42 9.69 -3.96
C SER A 69 5.99 10.07 -3.60
N SER A 70 5.03 9.15 -3.72
CA SER A 70 3.62 9.40 -3.38
C SER A 70 3.41 9.73 -1.90
N LEU A 71 4.11 9.06 -0.98
CA LEU A 71 4.04 9.39 0.45
C LEU A 71 4.62 10.78 0.73
N SER A 72 5.67 11.19 0.02
CA SER A 72 6.25 12.53 0.17
C SER A 72 5.33 13.65 -0.36
N GLU A 73 4.58 13.39 -1.42
CA GLU A 73 3.58 14.32 -1.99
C GLU A 73 2.36 14.47 -1.07
N LEU A 74 1.89 13.37 -0.48
CA LEU A 74 0.82 13.40 0.53
C LEU A 74 1.22 14.24 1.75
N ASN A 75 2.45 14.07 2.26
CA ASN A 75 2.94 14.86 3.38
C ASN A 75 3.04 16.37 3.05
N ARG A 76 3.40 16.73 1.82
CA ARG A 76 3.42 18.14 1.39
C ARG A 76 2.01 18.74 1.29
N SER A 77 1.08 17.99 0.69
CA SER A 77 -0.29 18.46 0.50
C SER A 77 -1.01 18.71 1.83
N VAL A 78 -0.76 17.89 2.85
CA VAL A 78 -1.30 18.09 4.22
C VAL A 78 -0.66 19.28 4.94
N SER A 79 0.57 19.67 4.55
CA SER A 79 1.27 20.80 5.15
C SER A 79 0.76 22.15 4.63
N ASP A 80 0.34 22.22 3.37
CA ASP A 80 -0.12 23.46 2.73
C ASP A 80 -1.56 23.84 3.12
N ASP A 81 -2.41 22.87 3.48
CA ASP A 81 -3.80 23.11 3.90
C ASP A 81 -3.94 23.70 5.33
N ASN A 82 -2.85 23.82 6.09
CA ASN A 82 -2.85 24.42 7.43
C ASN A 82 -2.40 25.90 7.45
N LEU A 83 -2.18 26.53 6.30
CA LEU A 83 -1.72 27.92 6.21
C LEU A 83 -2.84 28.92 5.86
N ILE A 84 -4.08 28.71 6.31
CA ILE A 84 -5.17 29.71 6.14
C ILE A 84 -6.09 29.79 7.36
N VAL A 85 -5.60 30.12 8.56
CA VAL A 85 -6.41 30.88 9.55
C VAL A 85 -5.51 31.60 10.56
N ALA A 86 -4.99 32.80 10.26
CA ALA A 86 -4.42 33.66 11.32
C ALA A 86 -4.27 35.15 11.00
N GLU A 87 -4.97 35.77 10.04
CA GLU A 87 -4.93 37.24 9.93
C GLU A 87 -6.31 37.81 9.60
N GLY A 88 -7.02 38.25 10.64
CA GLY A 88 -8.31 38.90 10.42
C GLY A 88 -9.16 39.15 11.66
N ASN A 89 -8.58 39.53 12.80
CA ASN A 89 -9.39 40.20 13.81
C ASN A 89 -8.62 41.29 14.56
N THR A 90 -8.53 42.46 13.92
CA THR A 90 -8.37 43.71 14.65
C THR A 90 -9.19 44.77 13.93
N LYS A 91 -10.47 44.87 14.29
CA LYS A 91 -11.28 46.06 14.01
C LYS A 91 -12.15 46.43 15.20
N ARG A 92 -11.90 47.67 15.65
CA ARG A 92 -12.69 48.61 16.45
C ARG A 92 -12.43 48.63 17.95
#